data_AF-A0A937CB45-F1
#
_entry.id   AF-A0A937CB45-F1
#
_cell.length_a   1.000
_cell.length_b   1.000
_cell.length_c   1.000
_cell.angle_alpha   90.00
_cell.angle_beta   90.00
_cell.angle_gamma   90.00
#
_symmetry.space_group_name_H-M   'P 1'
#
loop_
_entity.id
_entity.type
_entity.pdbx_description
1 polymer ?
#
loop_
_entity_poly.entity_id
_entity_poly.type
_entity_poly.pdbx_seq_one_letter_code
_entity_poly.pdbx_strand_id
1 'polypeptide(L)'
;MKQLLSALIVLGFLSCNKSSTEPIVPILPVVDSFTVTVYNGYGAGKYKVGDTVDIFSTAIADNQVFDKWSSSETSLLNAFEEWHTWFIMPNRNVSFTGSVKTITPVSLNFEQIRGRDRMKPVYSYFPAGHKGFVYLLHGTGGSALNTVSNYEFKQLYKELINDNFGVIVTEAEEATTGVDANADGKLRWLVAPADSVTNIDYANIKIITDTFYNRGVTNRSKFRYSTGMSNGGNYAAYLSAYYKHKAGVSYCAQAGAVALTTTTPLQFCMARFDNNENVGSAGNAAALSNSQTISSRGVCSKYLIKERSPLYPERFARRGDISLSKSAAVFYELKTKGYLNNKNYFTGFSDSLVTAYQADPTAFP
;
A
#
# COMPACT_ATOMS: atom_id res chain seq x y z
N MET A 1 -28.79 -53.50 45.85
CA MET A 1 -27.37 -53.85 45.72
C MET A 1 -26.58 -52.56 45.94
N LYS A 2 -26.11 -52.23 47.15
CA LYS A 2 -24.76 -52.55 47.70
C LYS A 2 -23.65 -52.34 46.64
N GLN A 3 -22.54 -51.63 46.83
CA GLN A 3 -21.96 -50.75 47.85
C GLN A 3 -20.64 -50.23 47.23
N LEU A 4 -20.02 -49.18 47.79
CA LEU A 4 -18.65 -48.71 47.48
C LEU A 4 -17.61 -49.86 47.46
N LEU A 5 -16.51 -49.72 46.71
CA LEU A 5 -15.14 -49.68 47.30
C LEU A 5 -14.02 -49.39 46.27
N SER A 6 -13.07 -48.60 46.71
CA SER A 6 -11.73 -48.36 46.16
C SER A 6 -10.82 -49.60 46.23
N ALA A 7 -9.88 -49.74 45.29
CA ALA A 7 -8.59 -50.43 45.50
C ALA A 7 -7.61 -49.97 44.40
N LEU A 8 -6.62 -49.13 44.72
CA LEU A 8 -5.30 -49.41 45.28
C LEU A 8 -4.27 -49.91 44.24
N ILE A 9 -3.23 -49.08 44.13
CA ILE A 9 -2.01 -49.17 43.33
C ILE A 9 -1.23 -50.44 43.69
N VAL A 10 -0.76 -51.16 42.66
CA VAL A 10 0.36 -52.09 42.77
C VAL A 10 1.43 -51.68 41.75
N LEU A 11 2.54 -51.16 42.27
CA LEU A 11 3.79 -51.00 41.52
C LEU A 11 4.37 -52.40 41.25
N GLY A 12 4.35 -52.80 39.97
CA GLY A 12 5.18 -53.91 39.49
C GLY A 12 6.48 -53.36 38.90
N PHE A 13 7.59 -53.52 39.63
CA PHE A 13 8.94 -53.38 39.09
C PHE A 13 9.20 -54.53 38.10
N LEU A 14 8.93 -54.29 36.81
CA LEU A 14 9.45 -55.12 35.73
C LEU A 14 10.75 -54.52 35.23
N SER A 15 11.83 -55.17 35.66
CA SER A 15 13.18 -55.09 35.10
C SER A 15 13.15 -55.21 33.57
N CYS A 16 13.36 -54.10 32.88
CA CYS A 16 13.70 -54.13 31.45
C CYS A 16 15.20 -54.40 31.32
N ASN A 17 15.52 -55.62 30.92
CA ASN A 17 16.85 -55.99 30.44
C ASN A 17 17.29 -55.05 29.31
N LYS A 18 18.55 -54.62 29.36
CA LYS A 18 19.24 -53.88 28.30
C LYS A 18 19.20 -54.73 27.02
N SER A 19 18.35 -54.36 26.06
CA SER A 19 18.43 -54.88 24.71
C SER A 19 19.66 -54.29 24.03
N SER A 20 20.50 -55.18 23.53
CA SER A 20 21.73 -54.89 22.78
C SER A 20 21.44 -54.23 21.45
N THR A 21 22.10 -53.09 21.21
CA THR A 21 22.54 -52.57 19.91
C THR A 21 21.51 -52.59 18.78
N GLU A 22 20.61 -51.60 18.77
CA GLU A 22 20.16 -51.05 17.49
C GLU A 22 21.25 -50.11 16.96
N PRO A 23 21.61 -50.19 15.67
CA PRO A 23 22.48 -49.18 15.08
C PRO A 23 21.76 -47.83 15.17
N ILE A 24 22.41 -46.87 15.83
CA ILE A 24 21.98 -45.46 15.81
C ILE A 24 22.07 -45.03 14.35
N VAL A 25 20.94 -45.05 13.62
CA VAL A 25 20.82 -44.34 12.36
C VAL A 25 20.99 -42.87 12.73
N PRO A 26 22.00 -42.15 12.21
CA PRO A 26 22.06 -40.72 12.40
C PRO A 26 20.76 -40.16 11.87
N ILE A 27 19.93 -39.58 12.75
CA ILE A 27 18.79 -38.78 12.32
C ILE A 27 19.45 -37.66 11.49
N LEU A 28 19.35 -37.76 10.16
CA LEU A 28 19.78 -36.67 9.30
C LEU A 28 19.07 -35.42 9.84
N PRO A 29 19.78 -34.31 10.09
CA PRO A 29 19.10 -33.09 10.51
C PRO A 29 18.03 -32.81 9.47
N VAL A 30 16.76 -32.84 9.90
CA VAL A 30 15.65 -32.47 9.04
C VAL A 30 16.00 -31.07 8.54
N VAL A 31 16.23 -30.96 7.22
CA VAL A 31 16.53 -29.67 6.60
C VAL A 31 15.24 -28.88 6.65
N ASP A 32 15.08 -28.11 7.73
CA ASP A 32 13.93 -27.24 7.95
C ASP A 32 14.18 -25.85 7.37
N SER A 33 15.28 -25.63 6.65
CA SER A 33 15.58 -24.35 6.01
C SER A 33 16.12 -24.49 4.60
N PHE A 34 15.61 -23.66 3.71
CA PHE A 34 15.93 -23.68 2.28
C PHE A 34 16.36 -22.28 1.81
N THR A 35 17.11 -22.25 0.73
CA THR A 35 17.68 -21.02 0.17
C THR A 35 16.69 -20.34 -0.78
N VAL A 36 16.53 -19.03 -0.61
CA VAL A 36 15.89 -18.13 -1.55
C VAL A 36 16.97 -17.33 -2.26
N THR A 37 17.03 -17.46 -3.58
CA THR A 37 17.91 -16.66 -4.44
C THR A 37 17.10 -15.59 -5.15
N VAL A 38 17.49 -14.33 -5.01
CA VAL A 38 16.81 -13.20 -5.67
C VAL A 38 17.80 -12.52 -6.62
N TYR A 39 17.45 -12.43 -7.90
CA TYR A 39 18.17 -11.67 -8.90
C TYR A 39 17.41 -10.37 -9.19
N ASN A 40 18.14 -9.26 -9.39
CA ASN A 40 17.57 -7.92 -9.59
C ASN A 40 16.55 -7.54 -8.49
N GLY A 41 16.85 -7.95 -7.26
CA GLY A 41 16.00 -7.67 -6.11
C GLY A 41 16.68 -8.04 -4.80
N TYR A 42 15.92 -7.92 -3.72
CA TYR A 42 16.33 -8.12 -2.34
C TYR A 42 15.41 -9.11 -1.63
N GLY A 43 15.88 -9.69 -0.52
CA GLY A 43 15.18 -10.73 0.25
C GLY A 43 15.77 -12.13 0.10
N ALA A 44 16.91 -12.28 -0.58
CA ALA A 44 17.64 -13.54 -0.62
C ALA A 44 18.13 -13.97 0.78
N GLY A 45 18.23 -15.27 1.02
CA GLY A 45 18.64 -15.79 2.33
C GLY A 45 18.27 -17.26 2.54
N LYS A 46 18.42 -17.75 3.78
CA LYS A 46 17.91 -19.06 4.21
C LYS A 46 16.74 -18.87 5.15
N TYR A 47 15.63 -19.53 4.85
CA TYR A 47 14.37 -19.38 5.57
C TYR A 47 13.81 -20.74 5.94
N LYS A 48 13.05 -20.80 7.03
CA LYS A 48 12.41 -22.05 7.43
C LYS A 48 11.20 -22.36 6.58
N VAL A 49 10.85 -23.64 6.45
CA VAL A 49 9.60 -24.02 5.79
C VAL A 49 8.43 -23.38 6.54
N GLY A 50 7.51 -22.76 5.79
CA GLY A 50 6.37 -22.06 6.37
C GLY A 50 6.63 -20.60 6.76
N ASP A 51 7.87 -20.12 6.73
CA ASP A 51 8.15 -18.69 6.92
C ASP A 51 7.48 -17.86 5.79
N THR A 52 6.89 -16.72 6.14
CA THR A 52 6.55 -15.68 5.16
C THR A 52 7.81 -14.96 4.74
N VAL A 53 8.12 -15.00 3.45
CA VAL A 53 9.31 -14.35 2.88
C VAL A 53 8.86 -13.21 1.97
N ASP A 54 9.34 -12.00 2.25
CA ASP A 54 9.14 -10.81 1.42
C ASP A 54 10.30 -10.63 0.44
N ILE A 55 10.00 -10.34 -0.82
CA ILE A 55 10.99 -9.96 -1.83
C ILE A 55 10.62 -8.63 -2.48
N PHE A 56 11.65 -7.86 -2.82
CA PHE A 56 11.50 -6.51 -3.37
C PHE A 56 12.39 -6.31 -4.58
N SER A 57 11.88 -5.67 -5.62
CA SER A 57 12.70 -5.27 -6.77
C SER A 57 13.76 -4.25 -6.35
N THR A 58 14.83 -4.15 -7.14
CA THR A 58 15.78 -3.04 -7.04
C THR A 58 15.12 -1.69 -7.29
N ALA A 59 15.84 -0.60 -6.97
CA ALA A 59 15.49 0.73 -7.44
C ALA A 59 15.37 0.73 -8.97
N ILE A 60 14.46 1.55 -9.49
CA ILE A 60 14.23 1.69 -10.93
C ILE A 60 14.52 3.13 -11.36
N ALA A 61 14.98 3.30 -12.59
CA ALA A 61 15.24 4.62 -13.15
C ALA A 61 13.93 5.35 -13.52
N ASP A 62 14.04 6.65 -13.80
CA ASP A 62 12.90 7.48 -14.19
C ASP A 62 12.23 7.03 -15.50
N ASN A 63 13.00 6.42 -16.41
CA ASN A 63 12.52 5.82 -17.65
C ASN A 63 12.11 4.34 -17.51
N GLN A 64 11.81 3.87 -16.30
CA GLN A 64 11.44 2.48 -16.03
C GLN A 64 10.22 2.36 -15.12
N VAL A 65 9.48 1.28 -15.29
CA VAL A 65 8.50 0.75 -14.32
C VAL A 65 8.84 -0.70 -14.00
N PHE A 66 8.39 -1.19 -12.84
CA PHE A 66 8.48 -2.62 -12.55
C PHE A 66 7.60 -3.40 -13.53
N ASP A 67 8.07 -4.56 -13.99
CA ASP A 67 7.30 -5.42 -14.87
C ASP A 67 6.74 -6.61 -14.11
N LYS A 68 7.61 -7.53 -13.70
CA LYS A 68 7.22 -8.75 -13.00
C LYS A 68 8.39 -9.48 -12.37
N TRP A 69 8.06 -10.45 -11.54
CA TRP A 69 8.94 -11.51 -11.08
C TRP A 69 8.81 -12.74 -11.99
N SER A 70 9.95 -13.29 -12.41
CA SER A 70 10.03 -14.51 -13.21
C SER A 70 10.71 -15.64 -12.44
N SER A 71 10.16 -16.84 -12.56
CA SER A 71 10.63 -18.07 -11.92
C SER A 71 9.88 -19.28 -12.48
N SER A 72 10.43 -20.49 -12.33
CA SER A 72 9.63 -21.73 -12.43
C SER A 72 8.59 -21.86 -11.31
N GLU A 73 8.73 -21.06 -10.25
CA GLU A 73 7.93 -21.08 -9.02
C GLU A 73 7.07 -19.81 -8.86
N THR A 74 6.81 -19.07 -9.94
CA THR A 74 6.06 -17.80 -9.89
C THR A 74 4.67 -17.95 -9.26
N SER A 75 4.05 -19.12 -9.33
CA SER A 75 2.75 -19.42 -8.71
C SER A 75 2.76 -19.38 -7.18
N LEU A 76 3.94 -19.40 -6.53
CA LEU A 76 4.07 -19.22 -5.09
C LEU A 76 3.86 -17.76 -4.65
N LEU A 77 4.10 -16.80 -5.56
CA LEU A 77 4.08 -15.38 -5.24
C LEU A 77 2.65 -14.88 -5.11
N ASN A 78 2.36 -14.15 -4.04
CA ASN A 78 1.04 -13.54 -3.84
C ASN A 78 0.67 -12.56 -4.96
N ALA A 79 1.64 -11.80 -5.48
CA ALA A 79 1.48 -10.93 -6.63
C ALA A 79 2.79 -10.81 -7.41
N PHE A 80 2.94 -11.52 -8.53
CA PHE A 80 4.18 -11.53 -9.29
C PHE A 80 4.40 -10.25 -10.14
N GLU A 81 3.36 -9.45 -10.37
CA GLU A 81 3.43 -8.17 -11.10
C GLU A 81 3.69 -6.97 -10.17
N GLU A 82 3.79 -7.20 -8.86
CA GLU A 82 4.05 -6.16 -7.87
C GLU A 82 5.54 -6.11 -7.51
N TRP A 83 6.09 -4.90 -7.43
CA TRP A 83 7.50 -4.69 -7.09
C TRP A 83 7.87 -5.22 -5.71
N HIS A 84 6.88 -5.32 -4.82
CA HIS A 84 6.94 -5.99 -3.52
C HIS A 84 5.93 -7.13 -3.52
N THR A 85 6.42 -8.34 -3.31
CA THR A 85 5.57 -9.52 -3.13
C THR A 85 6.10 -10.37 -1.99
N TRP A 86 5.33 -11.40 -1.64
CA TRP A 86 5.67 -12.35 -0.60
C TRP A 86 5.17 -13.74 -0.98
N PHE A 87 5.74 -14.75 -0.35
CA PHE A 87 5.32 -16.15 -0.47
C PHE A 87 5.57 -16.89 0.84
N ILE A 88 4.99 -18.09 0.96
CA ILE A 88 5.29 -19.01 2.06
C ILE A 88 6.41 -19.93 1.61
N MET A 89 7.50 -19.98 2.39
CA MET A 89 8.70 -20.73 2.04
C MET A 89 8.39 -22.23 1.90
N PRO A 90 8.62 -22.84 0.72
CA PRO A 90 8.40 -24.27 0.53
C PRO A 90 9.57 -25.10 1.08
N ASN A 91 9.39 -26.42 1.08
CA ASN A 91 10.42 -27.40 1.43
C ASN A 91 11.47 -27.63 0.32
N ARG A 92 11.84 -26.57 -0.40
CA ARG A 92 12.84 -26.60 -1.48
C ARG A 92 13.45 -25.22 -1.68
N ASN A 93 14.62 -25.18 -2.29
CA ASN A 93 15.22 -23.91 -2.72
C ASN A 93 14.35 -23.28 -3.82
N VAL A 94 14.27 -21.96 -3.83
CA VAL A 94 13.53 -21.20 -4.85
C VAL A 94 14.38 -20.05 -5.37
N SER A 95 14.10 -19.62 -6.59
CA SER A 95 14.78 -18.48 -7.20
C SER A 95 13.79 -17.58 -7.92
N PHE A 96 13.93 -16.27 -7.76
CA PHE A 96 13.11 -15.26 -8.43
C PHE A 96 13.97 -14.18 -9.05
N THR A 97 13.62 -13.75 -10.26
CA THR A 97 14.30 -12.66 -10.97
C THR A 97 13.31 -11.52 -11.25
N GLY A 98 13.61 -10.34 -10.73
CA GLY A 98 12.86 -9.12 -11.04
C GLY A 98 13.20 -8.59 -12.44
N SER A 99 12.18 -8.17 -13.19
CA SER A 99 12.33 -7.46 -14.46
C SER A 99 11.69 -6.08 -14.40
N VAL A 100 12.18 -5.19 -15.27
CA VAL A 100 11.65 -3.84 -15.47
C VAL A 100 11.28 -3.65 -16.93
N LYS A 101 10.32 -2.78 -17.19
CA LYS A 101 9.98 -2.30 -18.54
C LYS A 101 10.53 -0.89 -18.71
N THR A 102 11.17 -0.64 -19.85
CA THR A 102 11.51 0.72 -20.28
C THR A 102 10.24 1.44 -20.70
N ILE A 103 10.09 2.68 -20.24
CA ILE A 103 9.00 3.58 -20.60
C ILE A 103 9.58 4.90 -21.11
N THR A 104 8.78 5.65 -21.85
CA THR A 104 9.09 7.06 -22.11
C THR A 104 9.04 7.81 -20.77
N PRO A 105 10.07 8.60 -20.41
CA PRO A 105 10.03 9.43 -19.21
C PRO A 105 8.77 10.27 -19.17
N VAL A 106 8.05 10.18 -18.06
CA VAL A 106 6.80 10.91 -17.86
C VAL A 106 7.10 12.22 -17.16
N SER A 107 6.72 13.32 -17.80
CA SER A 107 6.66 14.65 -17.19
C SER A 107 5.21 15.12 -17.22
N LEU A 108 4.65 15.45 -16.06
CA LEU A 108 3.29 15.99 -15.98
C LEU A 108 3.31 17.47 -16.36
N ASN A 109 2.33 17.89 -17.15
CA ASN A 109 2.12 19.29 -17.49
C ASN A 109 1.54 19.99 -16.26
N PHE A 110 2.23 21.00 -15.76
CA PHE A 110 1.74 21.89 -14.71
C PHE A 110 1.09 23.12 -15.32
N GLU A 111 -0.12 23.45 -14.86
CA GLU A 111 -0.77 24.72 -15.13
C GLU A 111 -1.66 25.15 -13.96
N GLN A 112 -2.00 26.44 -13.95
CA GLN A 112 -3.04 26.96 -13.06
C GLN A 112 -4.37 26.90 -13.81
N ILE A 113 -5.35 26.16 -13.29
CA ILE A 113 -6.71 26.10 -13.85
C ILE A 113 -7.67 26.77 -12.89
N ARG A 114 -8.57 27.62 -13.41
CA ARG A 114 -9.59 28.27 -12.61
C ARG A 114 -10.56 27.22 -12.05
N GLY A 115 -10.59 27.03 -10.73
CA GLY A 115 -11.64 26.29 -10.01
C GLY A 115 -12.89 27.16 -9.82
N ARG A 116 -13.76 26.83 -8.86
CA ARG A 116 -14.99 27.60 -8.58
C ARG A 116 -14.67 29.03 -8.19
N ASP A 117 -13.81 29.20 -7.20
CA ASP A 117 -13.58 30.51 -6.57
C ASP A 117 -12.17 31.08 -6.79
N ARG A 118 -11.16 30.24 -7.09
CA ARG A 118 -9.79 30.69 -7.39
C ARG A 118 -9.04 29.78 -8.37
N MET A 119 -7.80 30.15 -8.73
CA MET A 119 -6.89 29.30 -9.49
C MET A 119 -6.43 28.12 -8.63
N LYS A 120 -6.37 26.93 -9.24
CA LYS A 120 -5.93 25.68 -8.62
C LYS A 120 -4.69 25.19 -9.34
N PRO A 121 -3.65 24.72 -8.61
CA PRO A 121 -2.55 24.02 -9.24
C PRO A 121 -3.05 22.69 -9.80
N VAL A 122 -2.76 22.43 -11.07
CA VAL A 122 -3.13 21.19 -11.75
C VAL A 122 -1.92 20.61 -12.45
N TYR A 123 -1.61 19.36 -12.15
CA TYR A 123 -0.68 18.54 -12.91
C TYR A 123 -1.46 17.53 -13.72
N SER A 124 -1.16 17.39 -15.00
CA SER A 124 -1.86 16.43 -15.85
C SER A 124 -1.00 15.84 -16.95
N TYR A 125 -1.38 14.66 -17.41
CA TYR A 125 -0.83 14.06 -18.62
C TYR A 125 -1.89 13.18 -19.27
N PHE A 126 -2.07 13.30 -20.57
CA PHE A 126 -3.04 12.51 -21.33
C PHE A 126 -2.33 11.87 -22.53
N PRO A 127 -2.08 10.55 -22.49
CA PRO A 127 -1.62 9.83 -23.68
C PRO A 127 -2.60 10.02 -24.84
N ALA A 128 -2.07 10.06 -26.07
CA ALA A 128 -2.90 10.04 -27.27
C ALA A 128 -3.78 8.78 -27.27
N GLY A 129 -5.09 8.95 -27.42
CA GLY A 129 -6.03 7.82 -27.42
C GLY A 129 -6.27 7.16 -26.06
N HIS A 130 -5.89 7.80 -24.94
CA HIS A 130 -6.03 7.25 -23.59
C HIS A 130 -7.38 6.56 -23.32
N LYS A 131 -7.34 5.45 -22.56
CA LYS A 131 -8.50 4.60 -22.25
C LYS A 131 -9.51 5.29 -21.30
N GLY A 132 -9.01 6.22 -20.51
CA GLY A 132 -9.73 6.93 -19.45
C GLY A 132 -8.74 7.82 -18.71
N PHE A 133 -9.13 8.38 -17.58
CA PHE A 133 -8.21 9.12 -16.72
C PHE A 133 -8.50 8.96 -15.23
N VAL A 134 -7.45 9.14 -14.44
CA VAL A 134 -7.45 8.90 -12.99
C VAL A 134 -7.15 10.19 -12.25
N TYR A 135 -7.97 10.51 -11.25
CA TYR A 135 -7.64 11.51 -10.25
C TYR A 135 -6.74 10.90 -9.18
N LEU A 136 -5.59 11.53 -8.91
CA LEU A 136 -4.73 11.20 -7.77
C LEU A 136 -4.91 12.25 -6.68
N LEU A 137 -5.34 11.82 -5.50
CA LEU A 137 -5.87 12.69 -4.45
C LEU A 137 -5.04 12.58 -3.18
N HIS A 138 -4.49 13.72 -2.74
CA HIS A 138 -3.63 13.79 -1.55
C HIS A 138 -4.38 13.51 -0.25
N GLY A 139 -3.66 13.05 0.78
CA GLY A 139 -4.17 12.94 2.15
C GLY A 139 -4.21 14.28 2.89
N THR A 140 -4.61 14.25 4.17
CA THR A 140 -4.62 15.44 5.04
C THR A 140 -3.22 16.08 5.12
N GLY A 141 -3.15 17.41 5.01
CA GLY A 141 -1.90 18.19 5.00
C GLY A 141 -1.10 18.09 3.70
N GLY A 142 -1.57 17.34 2.71
CA GLY A 142 -0.95 17.25 1.39
C GLY A 142 -1.39 18.37 0.43
N SER A 143 -0.73 18.40 -0.73
CA SER A 143 -1.01 19.31 -1.85
C SER A 143 -0.85 18.59 -3.19
N ALA A 144 -1.17 19.28 -4.29
CA ALA A 144 -0.93 18.76 -5.64
C ALA A 144 0.56 18.49 -5.87
N LEU A 145 1.42 19.42 -5.43
CA LEU A 145 2.88 19.30 -5.55
C LEU A 145 3.41 18.11 -4.75
N ASN A 146 2.94 17.91 -3.50
CA ASN A 146 3.36 16.76 -2.70
C ASN A 146 2.99 15.44 -3.38
N THR A 147 1.81 15.37 -4.00
CA THR A 147 1.33 14.16 -4.69
C THR A 147 2.20 13.81 -5.88
N VAL A 148 2.58 14.78 -6.72
CA VAL A 148 3.42 14.49 -7.90
C VAL A 148 4.90 14.29 -7.57
N SER A 149 5.34 14.74 -6.39
CA SER A 149 6.73 14.62 -5.93
C SER A 149 6.98 13.39 -5.06
N ASN A 150 5.94 12.83 -4.45
CA ASN A 150 6.04 11.62 -3.63
C ASN A 150 6.38 10.41 -4.50
N TYR A 151 7.30 9.57 -4.03
CA TYR A 151 7.83 8.43 -4.79
C TYR A 151 6.74 7.42 -5.16
N GLU A 152 5.87 7.05 -4.22
CA GLU A 152 4.82 6.05 -4.45
C GLU A 152 3.81 6.54 -5.49
N PHE A 153 3.37 7.80 -5.40
CA PHE A 153 2.47 8.38 -6.40
C PHE A 153 3.18 8.60 -7.75
N LYS A 154 4.47 8.92 -7.75
CA LYS A 154 5.29 8.99 -8.97
C LYS A 154 5.31 7.66 -9.72
N GLN A 155 5.49 6.57 -8.97
CA GLN A 155 5.44 5.23 -9.53
C GLN A 155 4.04 4.90 -10.09
N LEU A 156 2.99 5.23 -9.34
CA LEU A 156 1.61 4.99 -9.77
C LEU A 156 1.27 5.74 -11.07
N TYR A 157 1.56 7.05 -11.17
CA TYR A 157 1.21 7.76 -12.40
C TYR A 157 2.03 7.30 -13.61
N LYS A 158 3.29 6.88 -13.41
CA LYS A 158 4.11 6.29 -14.49
C LYS A 158 3.48 5.02 -15.03
N GLU A 159 3.01 4.14 -14.15
CA GLU A 159 2.33 2.90 -14.52
C GLU A 159 0.98 3.16 -15.21
N LEU A 160 0.17 4.09 -14.70
CA LEU A 160 -1.09 4.49 -15.32
C LEU A 160 -0.88 5.03 -16.75
N ILE A 161 0.09 5.93 -16.92
CA ILE A 161 0.39 6.54 -18.21
C ILE A 161 0.96 5.52 -19.19
N ASN A 162 1.83 4.63 -18.71
CA ASN A 162 2.34 3.52 -19.51
C ASN A 162 1.23 2.53 -19.92
N ASP A 163 0.21 2.33 -19.09
CA ASP A 163 -0.99 1.56 -19.46
C ASP A 163 -2.05 2.40 -20.20
N ASN A 164 -1.65 3.54 -20.75
CA ASN A 164 -2.46 4.41 -21.60
C ASN A 164 -3.67 5.04 -20.89
N PHE A 165 -3.55 5.37 -19.61
CA PHE A 165 -4.49 6.23 -18.88
C PHE A 165 -3.97 7.66 -18.77
N GLY A 166 -4.88 8.62 -18.82
CA GLY A 166 -4.59 10.00 -18.40
C GLY A 166 -4.55 10.12 -16.88
N VAL A 167 -3.87 11.14 -16.38
CA VAL A 167 -3.79 11.47 -14.96
C VAL A 167 -4.09 12.95 -14.76
N ILE A 168 -4.87 13.26 -13.73
CA ILE A 168 -5.09 14.62 -13.23
C ILE A 168 -4.77 14.62 -11.73
N VAL A 169 -3.96 15.58 -11.29
CA VAL A 169 -3.65 15.83 -9.89
C VAL A 169 -3.95 17.29 -9.61
N THR A 170 -4.72 17.53 -8.56
CA THR A 170 -4.97 18.86 -7.99
C THR A 170 -5.14 18.71 -6.49
N GLU A 171 -5.62 19.74 -5.82
CA GLU A 171 -5.67 19.78 -4.36
C GLU A 171 -6.98 20.33 -3.80
N ALA A 172 -7.24 19.97 -2.55
CA ALA A 172 -8.36 20.47 -1.78
C ALA A 172 -8.32 22.00 -1.69
N GLU A 173 -9.49 22.61 -1.49
CA GLU A 173 -9.59 24.06 -1.30
C GLU A 173 -8.73 24.54 -0.15
N GLU A 174 -8.80 23.86 1.00
CA GLU A 174 -8.03 24.22 2.20
C GLU A 174 -6.52 24.14 1.97
N ALA A 175 -6.06 23.22 1.12
CA ALA A 175 -4.65 23.13 0.73
C ALA A 175 -4.21 24.35 -0.10
N THR A 176 -5.06 24.83 -1.00
CA THR A 176 -4.76 26.04 -1.80
C THR A 176 -4.80 27.31 -0.97
N THR A 177 -5.71 27.40 -0.01
CA THR A 177 -5.90 28.62 0.80
C THR A 177 -4.98 28.67 2.01
N GLY A 178 -4.54 27.52 2.52
CA GLY A 178 -3.93 27.42 3.84
C GLY A 178 -4.90 27.69 5.00
N VAL A 179 -6.21 27.71 4.73
CA VAL A 179 -7.26 28.02 5.69
C VAL A 179 -8.09 26.77 5.95
N ASP A 180 -8.17 26.39 7.22
CA ASP A 180 -9.10 25.39 7.75
C ASP A 180 -10.51 25.99 7.77
N ALA A 181 -11.26 25.75 6.68
CA ALA A 181 -12.53 26.42 6.43
C ALA A 181 -13.68 25.79 7.23
N ASN A 182 -13.54 24.53 7.63
CA ASN A 182 -14.54 23.81 8.42
C ASN A 182 -14.21 23.75 9.93
N ALA A 183 -13.07 24.34 10.34
CA ALA A 183 -12.58 24.39 11.72
C ALA A 183 -12.34 23.01 12.37
N ASP A 184 -11.93 22.02 11.57
CA ASP A 184 -11.64 20.67 12.06
C ASP A 184 -10.17 20.45 12.50
N GLY A 185 -9.36 21.51 12.44
CA GLY A 185 -7.96 21.55 12.80
C GLY A 185 -7.03 21.01 11.71
N LYS A 186 -7.52 20.75 10.49
CA LYS A 186 -6.76 20.10 9.42
C LYS A 186 -6.98 20.84 8.10
N LEU A 187 -6.02 20.68 7.17
CA LEU A 187 -6.16 21.15 5.79
C LEU A 187 -6.33 19.93 4.89
N ARG A 188 -7.53 19.72 4.34
CA ARG A 188 -7.85 18.46 3.64
C ARG A 188 -9.06 18.58 2.69
N TRP A 189 -9.38 17.49 1.99
CA TRP A 189 -10.58 17.45 1.15
C TRP A 189 -11.83 17.44 2.03
N LEU A 190 -12.81 18.27 1.64
CA LEU A 190 -14.15 18.24 2.19
C LEU A 190 -14.90 17.04 1.60
N VAL A 191 -14.95 15.93 2.34
CA VAL A 191 -15.50 14.65 1.85
C VAL A 191 -17.02 14.70 1.67
N ALA A 192 -17.72 15.33 2.61
CA ALA A 192 -19.18 15.37 2.67
C ALA A 192 -19.68 16.79 3.06
N PRO A 193 -20.89 17.21 2.61
CA PRO A 193 -21.77 16.50 1.68
C PRO A 193 -21.13 16.36 0.29
N ALA A 194 -21.47 15.28 -0.43
CA ALA A 194 -20.98 15.05 -1.77
C ALA A 194 -21.92 15.70 -2.79
N ASP A 195 -21.64 16.95 -3.16
CA ASP A 195 -22.38 17.71 -4.14
C ASP A 195 -21.51 18.80 -4.78
N SER A 196 -21.79 19.22 -6.01
CA SER A 196 -20.95 20.21 -6.72
C SER A 196 -21.44 21.65 -6.58
N VAL A 197 -22.36 21.94 -5.65
CA VAL A 197 -22.96 23.27 -5.47
C VAL A 197 -22.41 23.91 -4.20
N THR A 198 -22.63 23.26 -3.08
CA THR A 198 -22.22 23.70 -1.74
C THR A 198 -20.78 23.28 -1.45
N ASN A 199 -20.40 22.06 -1.80
CA ASN A 199 -19.05 21.57 -1.56
C ASN A 199 -18.08 22.02 -2.67
N ILE A 200 -17.17 22.90 -2.26
CA ILE A 200 -16.23 23.57 -3.15
C ILE A 200 -15.25 22.60 -3.83
N ASP A 201 -14.86 21.51 -3.18
CA ASP A 201 -13.92 20.56 -3.75
C ASP A 201 -14.52 19.79 -4.92
N TYR A 202 -15.79 19.39 -4.81
CA TYR A 202 -16.50 18.75 -5.91
C TYR A 202 -16.73 19.74 -7.06
N ALA A 203 -17.08 20.99 -6.75
CA ALA A 203 -17.21 22.04 -7.76
C ALA A 203 -15.88 22.28 -8.50
N ASN A 204 -14.77 22.36 -7.78
CA ASN A 204 -13.42 22.48 -8.33
C ASN A 204 -13.09 21.31 -9.26
N ILE A 205 -13.31 20.06 -8.84
CA ILE A 205 -13.08 18.87 -9.68
C ILE A 205 -13.92 18.93 -10.96
N LYS A 206 -15.21 19.29 -10.87
CA LYS A 206 -16.08 19.43 -12.05
C LYS A 206 -15.54 20.46 -13.03
N ILE A 207 -15.21 21.66 -12.57
CA ILE A 207 -14.75 22.77 -13.42
C ILE A 207 -13.41 22.44 -14.08
N ILE A 208 -12.48 21.85 -13.33
CA ILE A 208 -11.19 21.39 -13.87
C ILE A 208 -11.41 20.30 -14.93
N THR A 209 -12.29 19.32 -14.67
CA THR A 209 -12.62 18.29 -15.67
C THR A 209 -13.23 18.90 -16.93
N ASP A 210 -14.19 19.81 -16.76
CA ASP A 210 -14.88 20.50 -17.85
C ASP A 210 -13.89 21.32 -18.71
N THR A 211 -12.83 21.87 -18.09
CA THR A 211 -11.74 22.55 -18.82
C THR A 211 -11.03 21.61 -19.79
N PHE A 212 -10.68 20.38 -19.38
CA PHE A 212 -10.06 19.40 -20.27
C PHE A 212 -11.02 18.90 -21.36
N TYR A 213 -12.32 18.81 -21.07
CA TYR A 213 -13.34 18.51 -22.08
C TYR A 213 -13.45 19.62 -23.13
N ASN A 214 -13.52 20.88 -22.70
CA ASN A 214 -13.68 22.03 -23.60
C ASN A 214 -12.46 22.23 -24.50
N ARG A 215 -11.27 21.88 -24.01
CA ARG A 215 -10.02 21.91 -24.79
C ARG A 215 -9.86 20.71 -25.74
N GLY A 216 -10.76 19.73 -25.71
CA GLY A 216 -10.69 18.51 -26.53
C GLY A 216 -9.58 17.54 -26.13
N VAL A 217 -8.92 17.75 -24.97
CA VAL A 217 -7.84 16.88 -24.47
C VAL A 217 -8.39 15.50 -24.10
N THR A 218 -9.61 15.46 -23.55
CA THR A 218 -10.38 14.26 -23.27
C THR A 218 -11.86 14.54 -23.49
N ASN A 219 -12.75 13.58 -23.27
CA ASN A 219 -14.19 13.78 -23.48
C ASN A 219 -15.04 12.95 -22.50
N ARG A 220 -16.34 13.24 -22.44
CA ARG A 220 -17.28 12.62 -21.48
C ARG A 220 -17.53 11.12 -21.70
N SER A 221 -17.14 10.56 -22.85
CA SER A 221 -17.23 9.11 -23.11
C SER A 221 -16.07 8.33 -22.46
N LYS A 222 -14.97 9.01 -22.10
CA LYS A 222 -13.82 8.38 -21.45
C LYS A 222 -14.15 8.03 -20.01
N PHE A 223 -13.75 6.84 -19.58
CA PHE A 223 -13.94 6.41 -18.19
C PHE A 223 -13.12 7.26 -17.24
N ARG A 224 -13.71 7.56 -16.09
CA ARG A 224 -13.07 8.27 -14.98
C ARG A 224 -12.83 7.32 -13.83
N TYR A 225 -11.73 7.52 -13.13
CA TYR A 225 -11.36 6.79 -11.93
C TYR A 225 -10.82 7.78 -10.90
N SER A 226 -10.80 7.38 -9.63
CA SER A 226 -10.08 8.14 -8.61
C SER A 226 -9.40 7.22 -7.63
N THR A 227 -8.24 7.65 -7.17
CA THR A 227 -7.49 7.00 -6.10
C THR A 227 -6.87 8.06 -5.20
N GLY A 228 -6.78 7.75 -3.92
CA GLY A 228 -6.18 8.64 -2.95
C GLY A 228 -5.84 7.91 -1.67
N MET A 229 -5.09 8.59 -0.81
CA MET A 229 -4.61 8.06 0.46
C MET A 229 -5.21 8.82 1.63
N SER A 230 -5.56 8.13 2.72
CA SER A 230 -6.11 8.73 3.95
C SER A 230 -7.38 9.53 3.64
N ASN A 231 -7.47 10.81 4.05
CA ASN A 231 -8.59 11.68 3.66
C ASN A 231 -8.81 11.73 2.13
N GLY A 232 -7.76 11.71 1.32
CA GLY A 232 -7.86 11.61 -0.14
C GLY A 232 -8.44 10.27 -0.62
N GLY A 233 -8.26 9.18 0.14
CA GLY A 233 -8.89 7.88 -0.13
C GLY A 233 -10.39 7.89 0.18
N ASN A 234 -10.78 8.51 1.30
CA ASN A 234 -12.19 8.79 1.60
C ASN A 234 -12.80 9.66 0.49
N TYR A 235 -12.14 10.76 0.11
CA TYR A 235 -12.59 11.63 -0.97
C TYR A 235 -12.68 10.88 -2.30
N ALA A 236 -11.70 10.02 -2.64
CA ALA A 236 -11.71 9.20 -3.85
C ALA A 236 -12.95 8.31 -3.94
N ALA A 237 -13.37 7.70 -2.83
CA ALA A 237 -14.56 6.86 -2.79
C ALA A 237 -15.85 7.66 -2.99
N TYR A 238 -16.02 8.78 -2.28
CA TYR A 238 -17.20 9.64 -2.44
C TYR A 238 -17.24 10.32 -3.81
N LEU A 239 -16.12 10.84 -4.30
CA LEU A 239 -15.99 11.43 -5.63
C LEU A 239 -16.38 10.43 -6.71
N SER A 240 -15.90 9.19 -6.60
CA SER A 240 -16.23 8.11 -7.52
C SER A 240 -17.71 7.74 -7.51
N ALA A 241 -18.34 7.71 -6.33
CA ALA A 241 -19.77 7.46 -6.22
C ALA A 241 -20.60 8.61 -6.81
N TYR A 242 -20.27 9.86 -6.45
CA TYR A 242 -21.00 11.05 -6.86
C TYR A 242 -20.95 11.28 -8.38
N TYR A 243 -19.75 11.27 -8.97
CA TYR A 243 -19.57 11.50 -10.41
C TYR A 243 -19.71 10.23 -11.27
N LYS A 244 -20.14 9.12 -10.66
CA LYS A 244 -20.32 7.82 -11.31
C LYS A 244 -19.07 7.41 -12.10
N HIS A 245 -17.92 7.48 -11.45
CA HIS A 245 -16.68 6.96 -12.01
C HIS A 245 -16.81 5.47 -12.28
N LYS A 246 -15.93 4.92 -13.14
CA LYS A 246 -15.94 3.51 -13.47
C LYS A 246 -15.51 2.64 -12.27
N ALA A 247 -14.59 3.14 -11.45
CA ALA A 247 -14.24 2.58 -10.14
C ALA A 247 -13.47 3.63 -9.30
N GLY A 248 -13.44 3.41 -7.98
CA GLY A 248 -12.61 4.16 -7.04
C GLY A 248 -11.72 3.25 -6.18
N VAL A 249 -10.54 3.73 -5.82
CA VAL A 249 -9.62 3.03 -4.89
C VAL A 249 -9.34 3.93 -3.69
N SER A 250 -9.53 3.38 -2.49
CA SER A 250 -9.29 4.07 -1.23
C SER A 250 -8.10 3.42 -0.52
N TYR A 251 -6.97 4.11 -0.47
CA TYR A 251 -5.82 3.70 0.34
C TYR A 251 -5.92 4.26 1.76
N CYS A 252 -5.72 3.40 2.76
CA CYS A 252 -5.70 3.78 4.17
C CYS A 252 -6.94 4.62 4.57
N ALA A 253 -8.13 4.24 4.09
CA ALA A 253 -9.36 4.95 4.38
C ALA A 253 -10.58 4.04 4.20
N GLN A 254 -11.55 4.20 5.10
CA GLN A 254 -12.71 3.34 5.21
C GLN A 254 -13.93 3.76 4.37
N ALA A 255 -13.89 4.92 3.70
CA ALA A 255 -14.94 5.49 2.83
C ALA A 255 -16.32 5.78 3.45
N GLY A 256 -16.54 5.51 4.73
CA GLY A 256 -17.70 5.99 5.49
C GLY A 256 -19.06 5.61 4.89
N ALA A 257 -20.00 6.54 5.00
CA ALA A 257 -21.40 6.33 4.63
C ALA A 257 -21.63 6.14 3.12
N VAL A 258 -20.66 6.46 2.25
CA VAL A 258 -20.80 6.24 0.80
C VAL A 258 -21.02 4.75 0.47
N ALA A 259 -20.54 3.85 1.34
CA ALA A 259 -20.70 2.41 1.19
C ALA A 259 -22.18 1.97 1.18
N LEU A 260 -23.07 2.77 1.77
CA LEU A 260 -24.51 2.50 1.85
C LEU A 260 -25.26 2.87 0.56
N THR A 261 -24.70 3.76 -0.26
CA THR A 261 -25.41 4.37 -1.39
C THR A 261 -24.70 4.19 -2.73
N THR A 262 -23.38 3.96 -2.74
CA THR A 262 -22.60 3.86 -3.98
C THR A 262 -23.14 2.76 -4.89
N THR A 263 -23.21 3.07 -6.19
CA THR A 263 -23.35 2.09 -7.28
C THR A 263 -22.03 1.90 -8.05
N THR A 264 -21.00 2.66 -7.68
CA THR A 264 -19.66 2.60 -8.27
C THR A 264 -18.84 1.53 -7.54
N PRO A 265 -18.13 0.64 -8.27
CA PRO A 265 -17.19 -0.29 -7.65
C PRO A 265 -16.11 0.41 -6.84
N LEU A 266 -15.84 -0.09 -5.63
CA LEU A 266 -14.82 0.46 -4.73
C LEU A 266 -13.85 -0.63 -4.24
N GLN A 267 -12.56 -0.33 -4.27
CA GLN A 267 -11.52 -1.14 -3.63
C GLN A 267 -10.94 -0.41 -2.42
N PHE A 268 -10.78 -1.15 -1.32
CA PHE A 268 -10.19 -0.68 -0.08
C PHE A 268 -8.80 -1.32 0.07
N CYS A 269 -7.77 -0.50 0.22
CA CYS A 269 -6.39 -0.92 0.42
C CYS A 269 -5.93 -0.41 1.78
N MET A 270 -6.08 -1.23 2.81
CA MET A 270 -5.80 -0.85 4.20
C MET A 270 -4.44 -1.35 4.67
N ALA A 271 -3.88 -0.74 5.72
CA ALA A 271 -2.67 -1.20 6.38
C ALA A 271 -3.02 -1.72 7.78
N ARG A 272 -2.70 -2.99 8.08
CA ARG A 272 -3.11 -3.63 9.34
C ARG A 272 -2.55 -2.92 10.57
N PHE A 273 -1.31 -2.46 10.47
CA PHE A 273 -0.51 -1.93 11.58
C PHE A 273 -0.44 -0.40 11.59
N ASP A 274 -1.31 0.27 10.84
CA ASP A 274 -1.49 1.72 10.95
C ASP A 274 -2.11 2.05 12.32
N ASN A 275 -1.58 3.05 13.02
CA ASN A 275 -2.05 3.48 14.34
C ASN A 275 -2.97 4.70 14.30
N ASN A 276 -3.24 5.26 13.12
CA ASN A 276 -4.18 6.35 12.99
C ASN A 276 -5.59 5.88 13.39
N GLU A 277 -6.30 6.63 14.23
CA GLU A 277 -7.63 6.25 14.72
C GLU A 277 -8.63 5.91 13.60
N ASN A 278 -8.50 6.54 12.44
CA ASN A 278 -9.40 6.37 11.29
C ASN A 278 -8.97 5.26 10.31
N VAL A 279 -7.79 4.69 10.51
CA VAL A 279 -7.17 3.71 9.59
C VAL A 279 -6.79 2.41 10.29
N GLY A 280 -6.41 2.47 11.57
CA GLY A 280 -5.95 1.36 12.38
C GLY A 280 -7.02 0.31 12.65
N SER A 281 -7.01 -0.38 13.79
CA SER A 281 -7.89 -1.56 13.95
C SER A 281 -9.38 -1.26 13.69
N ALA A 282 -9.89 -0.13 14.17
CA ALA A 282 -11.27 0.30 13.93
C ALA A 282 -11.51 0.68 12.45
N GLY A 283 -10.61 1.46 11.84
CA GLY A 283 -10.69 1.83 10.43
C GLY A 283 -10.63 0.62 9.49
N ASN A 284 -9.76 -0.35 9.78
CA ASN A 284 -9.65 -1.63 9.07
C ASN A 284 -10.97 -2.41 9.13
N ALA A 285 -11.55 -2.56 10.32
CA ALA A 285 -12.83 -3.24 10.50
C ALA A 285 -13.97 -2.52 9.76
N ALA A 286 -14.01 -1.18 9.83
CA ALA A 286 -14.99 -0.38 9.11
C ALA A 286 -14.85 -0.55 7.59
N ALA A 287 -13.63 -0.49 7.05
CA ALA A 287 -13.38 -0.69 5.61
C ALA A 287 -13.81 -2.09 5.14
N LEU A 288 -13.56 -3.13 5.94
CA LEU A 288 -14.02 -4.49 5.64
C LEU A 288 -15.55 -4.56 5.62
N SER A 289 -16.22 -4.01 6.65
CA SER A 289 -17.68 -3.95 6.74
C SER A 289 -18.29 -3.17 5.57
N ASN A 290 -17.67 -2.06 5.18
CA ASN A 290 -18.11 -1.24 4.04
C ASN A 290 -17.96 -1.98 2.71
N SER A 291 -16.85 -2.69 2.49
CA SER A 291 -16.66 -3.56 1.32
C SER A 291 -17.73 -4.67 1.24
N GLN A 292 -18.04 -5.30 2.38
CA GLN A 292 -19.09 -6.32 2.48
C GLN A 292 -20.48 -5.74 2.23
N THR A 293 -20.75 -4.52 2.73
CA THR A 293 -22.02 -3.80 2.52
C THR A 293 -22.23 -3.41 1.06
N ILE A 294 -21.17 -3.04 0.35
CA ILE A 294 -21.24 -2.77 -1.10
C ILE A 294 -21.50 -4.08 -1.86
N SER A 295 -20.78 -5.14 -1.51
CA SER A 295 -20.89 -6.46 -2.14
C SER A 295 -22.27 -7.09 -1.93
N SER A 296 -22.86 -6.97 -0.74
CA SER A 296 -24.20 -7.51 -0.44
C SER A 296 -25.32 -6.85 -1.23
N ARG A 297 -25.09 -5.61 -1.71
CA ARG A 297 -26.00 -4.89 -2.61
C ARG A 297 -25.75 -5.21 -4.10
N GLY A 298 -24.87 -6.16 -4.41
CA GLY A 298 -24.54 -6.56 -5.78
C GLY A 298 -23.59 -5.63 -6.52
N VAL A 299 -22.95 -4.69 -5.82
CA VAL A 299 -21.92 -3.79 -6.39
C VAL A 299 -20.54 -4.38 -6.12
N CYS A 300 -19.67 -4.42 -7.13
CA CYS A 300 -18.33 -4.99 -6.98
C CYS A 300 -17.51 -4.22 -5.92
N SER A 301 -16.95 -4.94 -4.95
CA SER A 301 -16.01 -4.37 -3.99
C SER A 301 -14.92 -5.37 -3.62
N LYS A 302 -13.74 -4.84 -3.28
CA LYS A 302 -12.61 -5.63 -2.78
C LYS A 302 -12.01 -4.97 -1.55
N TYR A 303 -11.63 -5.80 -0.58
CA TYR A 303 -10.88 -5.40 0.59
C TYR A 303 -9.52 -6.08 0.56
N LEU A 304 -8.46 -5.29 0.55
CA LEU A 304 -7.07 -5.72 0.62
C LEU A 304 -6.46 -5.14 1.90
N ILE A 305 -5.77 -5.99 2.64
CA ILE A 305 -5.02 -5.59 3.83
C ILE A 305 -3.53 -5.85 3.62
N LYS A 306 -2.74 -4.80 3.81
CA LYS A 306 -1.29 -4.86 3.75
C LYS A 306 -0.74 -5.23 5.12
N GLU A 307 -0.07 -6.38 5.17
CA GLU A 307 0.71 -6.80 6.33
C GLU A 307 2.04 -6.03 6.40
N ARG A 308 2.64 -6.01 7.60
CA ARG A 308 4.01 -5.52 7.78
C ARG A 308 5.00 -6.43 7.06
N SER A 309 6.07 -5.84 6.54
CA SER A 309 7.22 -6.55 5.98
C SER A 309 8.48 -6.25 6.79
N PRO A 310 9.51 -7.10 6.76
CA PRO A 310 10.83 -6.73 7.28
C PRO A 310 11.39 -5.53 6.50
N LEU A 311 12.15 -4.69 7.19
CA LEU A 311 12.94 -3.63 6.57
C LEU A 311 14.26 -4.23 6.05
N TYR A 312 14.56 -4.02 4.77
CA TYR A 312 15.85 -4.38 4.19
C TYR A 312 16.76 -3.15 4.09
N PRO A 313 18.09 -3.32 4.22
CA PRO A 313 19.05 -2.22 4.12
C PRO A 313 18.92 -1.37 2.86
N GLU A 314 18.40 -1.92 1.77
CA GLU A 314 18.27 -1.28 0.47
C GLU A 314 16.91 -0.59 0.26
N ARG A 315 16.00 -0.69 1.24
CA ARG A 315 14.60 -0.22 1.10
C ARG A 315 14.52 1.26 0.73
N PHE A 316 15.30 2.12 1.38
CA PHE A 316 15.25 3.56 1.14
C PHE A 316 15.92 3.97 -0.17
N ALA A 317 16.93 3.23 -0.62
CA ALA A 317 17.61 3.47 -1.89
C ALA A 317 16.66 3.35 -3.10
N ARG A 318 15.52 2.66 -2.95
CA ARG A 318 14.49 2.59 -3.99
C ARG A 318 13.96 3.95 -4.43
N ARG A 319 14.02 4.97 -3.57
CA ARG A 319 13.59 6.34 -3.90
C ARG A 319 14.41 6.96 -5.04
N GLY A 320 15.60 6.41 -5.32
CA GLY A 320 16.47 6.79 -6.45
C GLY A 320 17.44 7.93 -6.14
N ASP A 321 17.10 8.80 -5.20
CA ASP A 321 17.92 9.91 -4.69
C ASP A 321 18.68 9.55 -3.39
N ILE A 322 18.43 8.38 -2.82
CA ILE A 322 19.16 7.83 -1.67
C ILE A 322 20.13 6.75 -2.19
N SER A 323 21.42 6.87 -1.90
CA SER A 323 22.41 5.85 -2.26
C SER A 323 22.19 4.55 -1.45
N LEU A 324 22.63 3.41 -1.97
CA LEU A 324 22.61 2.14 -1.23
C LEU A 324 23.37 2.23 0.10
N SER A 325 24.51 2.93 0.12
CA SER A 325 25.29 3.14 1.34
C SER A 325 24.52 3.96 2.38
N LYS A 326 23.85 5.04 1.97
CA LYS A 326 23.03 5.85 2.88
C LYS A 326 21.81 5.10 3.37
N SER A 327 21.15 4.34 2.49
CA SER A 327 20.03 3.47 2.86
C SER A 327 20.43 2.43 3.92
N ALA A 328 21.59 1.78 3.74
CA ALA A 328 22.11 0.83 4.72
C ALA A 328 22.47 1.51 6.05
N ALA A 329 23.05 2.71 6.02
CA ALA A 329 23.35 3.48 7.24
C ALA A 329 22.06 3.79 8.03
N VAL A 330 21.01 4.28 7.36
CA VAL A 330 19.69 4.51 7.99
C VAL A 330 19.13 3.22 8.59
N PHE A 331 19.21 2.10 7.87
CA PHE A 331 18.77 0.81 8.39
C PHE A 331 19.49 0.40 9.68
N TYR A 332 20.82 0.47 9.69
CA TYR A 332 21.61 0.08 10.86
C TYR A 332 21.35 1.00 12.04
N GLU A 333 21.12 2.28 11.79
CA GLU A 333 20.76 3.22 12.84
C GLU A 333 19.40 2.94 13.47
N LEU A 334 18.38 2.66 12.64
CA LEU A 334 17.09 2.22 13.16
C LEU A 334 17.23 0.92 13.98
N LYS A 335 18.11 0.01 13.55
CA LYS A 335 18.39 -1.23 14.27
C LYS A 335 19.06 -0.99 15.62
N THR A 336 20.12 -0.17 15.67
CA THR A 336 20.88 0.08 16.91
C THR A 336 20.09 0.87 17.93
N LYS A 337 19.21 1.77 17.47
CA LYS A 337 18.28 2.53 18.33
C LYS A 337 17.03 1.74 18.74
N GLY A 338 16.91 0.47 18.33
CA GLY A 338 15.83 -0.42 18.77
C GLY A 338 14.49 -0.18 18.09
N TYR A 339 14.46 0.49 16.93
CA TYR A 339 13.26 0.61 16.08
C TYR A 339 12.99 -0.62 15.22
N LEU A 340 13.92 -1.58 15.18
CA LEU A 340 13.77 -2.84 14.47
C LEU A 340 14.03 -4.02 15.41
N ASN A 341 13.14 -5.02 15.39
CA ASN A 341 13.35 -6.26 16.14
C ASN A 341 14.42 -7.15 15.48
N ASN A 342 14.74 -8.30 16.07
CA ASN A 342 15.76 -9.23 15.56
C ASN A 342 15.49 -9.75 14.14
N LYS A 343 14.23 -9.76 13.70
CA LYS A 343 13.80 -10.14 12.34
C LYS A 343 13.63 -8.93 11.40
N ASN A 344 14.14 -7.76 11.79
CA ASN A 344 14.10 -6.50 11.05
C ASN A 344 12.70 -5.93 10.81
N TYR A 345 11.69 -6.35 11.56
CA TYR A 345 10.40 -5.67 11.53
C TYR A 345 10.44 -4.42 12.39
N PHE A 346 9.79 -3.36 11.91
CA PHE A 346 9.63 -2.13 12.67
C PHE A 346 8.88 -2.39 13.99
N THR A 347 9.37 -1.81 15.06
CA THR A 347 8.79 -1.88 16.41
C THR A 347 8.25 -0.51 16.80
N GLY A 348 7.01 -0.49 17.31
CA GLY A 348 6.30 0.77 17.58
C GLY A 348 5.66 1.34 16.33
N PHE A 349 5.40 2.64 16.35
CA PHE A 349 4.71 3.38 15.27
C PHE A 349 5.63 4.44 14.66
N SER A 350 5.37 4.78 13.40
CA SER A 350 6.15 5.80 12.68
C SER A 350 6.16 7.14 13.39
N ASP A 351 5.06 7.52 14.05
CA ASP A 351 4.96 8.78 14.77
C ASP A 351 5.99 8.89 15.90
N SER A 352 6.27 7.78 16.59
CA SER A 352 7.30 7.75 17.64
C SER A 352 8.70 8.04 17.08
N LEU A 353 9.02 7.51 15.89
CA LEU A 353 10.27 7.81 15.20
C LEU A 353 10.31 9.27 14.74
N VAL A 354 9.21 9.79 14.17
CA VAL A 354 9.11 11.18 13.73
C VAL A 354 9.31 12.15 14.90
N THR A 355 8.64 11.90 16.03
CA THR A 355 8.81 12.71 17.24
C THR A 355 10.24 12.66 17.76
N ALA A 356 10.87 11.48 17.79
CA ALA A 356 12.26 11.36 18.22
C ALA A 356 13.21 12.12 17.29
N TYR A 357 13.00 12.04 15.98
CA TYR A 357 13.78 12.78 14.99
C TYR A 357 13.60 14.29 15.12
N GLN A 358 12.37 14.77 15.31
CA GLN A 358 12.10 16.21 15.46
C GLN A 358 12.68 16.79 16.75
N ALA A 359 12.73 16.00 17.82
CA ALA A 359 13.33 16.42 19.09
C ALA A 359 14.86 16.58 19.01
N ASP A 360 15.53 15.70 18.25
CA ASP A 360 16.96 15.80 18.01
C ASP A 360 17.34 15.28 16.61
N PRO A 361 17.28 16.14 15.57
CA PRO A 361 17.64 15.74 14.21
C PRO A 361 19.10 15.31 14.08
N THR A 362 19.99 15.80 14.94
CA THR A 362 21.43 15.48 14.90
C THR A 362 21.74 14.09 15.43
N ALA A 363 20.81 13.51 16.18
CA ALA A 363 20.87 12.12 16.59
C ALA A 363 20.50 11.13 15.48
N PHE A 364 20.24 11.58 14.24
CA PHE A 364 19.90 10.79 13.06
C PHE A 364 20.70 11.26 11.82
N PRO A 365 20.87 10.44 10.74
CA PRO A 365 21.87 10.63 9.69
C PRO A 365 21.37 11.33 8.41
#